data_AF-A0A534UXE2-F1
#
_entry.id   AF-A0A534UXE2-F1
#
_cell.length_a   1.000
_cell.length_b   1.000
_cell.length_c   1.000
_cell.angle_alpha   90.00
_cell.angle_beta   90.00
_cell.angle_gamma   90.00
#
_symmetry.space_group_name_H-M   'P 1'
#
loop_
_entity.id
_entity.type
_entity.pdbx_description
1 polymer ?
#
loop_
_entity_poly.entity_id
_entity_poly.type
_entity_poly.pdbx_seq_one_letter_code
_entity_poly.pdbx_strand_id
1 'polypeptide(L)'
;MVKVSNPDRVVFPEIRRTKGDVVAYYDRIAPRAMPHVSGRPLSIRRYPKGLAAAGFFQKNVPPHYPESIERLAVPRSRAASKKHPSKGGKDSDVTVYPVLRDPEHLAYLANQGAIELHVPTSRAADLFHPDRLVIDLDPPPGPFARVRRAAYIVRDALAEHGLASVP
;
A
#
# COMPACT_ATOMS: atom_id res chain seq x y z
N MET A 1 5.52 10.56 -17.61
CA MET A 1 5.18 11.40 -16.44
C MET A 1 3.67 11.63 -16.41
N VAL A 2 2.99 11.33 -15.30
CA VAL A 2 1.53 11.43 -15.18
C VAL A 2 1.10 12.90 -15.14
N LYS A 3 0.03 13.28 -15.86
CA LYS A 3 -0.56 14.62 -15.77
C LYS A 3 -1.19 14.83 -14.39
N VAL A 4 -0.63 15.75 -13.61
CA VAL A 4 -1.11 16.06 -12.24
C VAL A 4 -2.27 17.05 -12.29
N SER A 5 -3.40 16.68 -11.70
CA SER A 5 -4.54 17.60 -11.51
C SER A 5 -4.41 18.35 -10.19
N ASN A 6 -4.76 19.64 -10.15
CA ASN A 6 -4.68 20.49 -8.96
C ASN A 6 -3.31 20.38 -8.22
N PRO A 7 -2.18 20.62 -8.91
CA PRO A 7 -0.85 20.41 -8.34
C PRO A 7 -0.60 21.24 -7.09
N ASP A 8 -1.10 22.48 -7.05
CA ASP A 8 -0.87 23.43 -5.94
C ASP A 8 -1.73 23.18 -4.70
N ARG A 9 -2.64 22.20 -4.75
CA ARG A 9 -3.48 21.84 -3.60
C ARG A 9 -2.60 21.38 -2.43
N VAL A 10 -2.71 22.04 -1.28
CA VAL A 10 -1.98 21.65 -0.06
C VAL A 10 -2.44 20.28 0.44
N VAL A 11 -1.48 19.40 0.72
CA VAL A 11 -1.69 18.06 1.27
C VAL A 11 -1.17 17.97 2.70
N PHE A 12 0.02 18.52 2.97
CA PHE A 12 0.63 18.59 4.30
C PHE A 12 0.69 20.06 4.74
N PRO A 13 -0.27 20.55 5.54
CA PRO A 13 -0.34 21.97 5.93
C PRO A 13 0.88 22.43 6.73
N GLU A 14 1.33 21.61 7.69
CA GLU A 14 2.42 21.95 8.63
C GLU A 14 3.75 22.23 7.94
N ILE A 15 4.04 21.46 6.86
CA ILE A 15 5.26 21.60 6.06
C ILE A 15 5.00 22.23 4.69
N ARG A 16 3.79 22.74 4.46
CA ARG A 16 3.32 23.40 3.23
C ARG A 16 3.60 22.60 1.95
N ARG A 17 3.46 21.27 2.00
CA ARG A 17 3.65 20.42 0.80
C ARG A 17 2.35 20.23 0.04
N THR A 18 2.47 20.31 -1.28
CA THR A 18 1.35 20.27 -2.23
C THR A 18 1.15 18.86 -2.79
N LYS A 19 0.06 18.67 -3.54
CA LYS A 19 -0.18 17.43 -4.29
C LYS A 19 0.91 17.18 -5.32
N GLY A 20 1.40 18.23 -5.99
CA GLY A 20 2.53 18.14 -6.91
C GLY A 20 3.78 17.59 -6.23
N ASP A 21 4.09 18.06 -5.02
CA ASP A 21 5.23 17.56 -4.22
C ASP A 21 5.10 16.06 -3.91
N VAL A 22 3.91 15.61 -3.54
CA VAL A 22 3.66 14.18 -3.24
C VAL A 22 3.82 13.31 -4.48
N VAL A 23 3.28 13.75 -5.62
CA VAL A 23 3.46 13.01 -6.89
C VAL A 23 4.95 12.95 -7.27
N ALA A 24 5.66 14.07 -7.20
CA ALA A 24 7.09 14.13 -7.48
C ALA A 24 7.93 13.27 -6.51
N TYR A 25 7.51 13.19 -5.23
CA TYR A 25 8.14 12.29 -4.27
C TYR A 25 8.00 10.82 -4.70
N TYR A 26 6.77 10.38 -5.00
CA TYR A 26 6.51 8.99 -5.42
C TYR A 26 7.22 8.61 -6.72
N ASP A 27 7.27 9.52 -7.69
CA ASP A 27 8.03 9.35 -8.93
C ASP A 27 9.53 9.16 -8.63
N ARG A 28 10.12 10.02 -7.78
CA ARG A 28 11.53 9.95 -7.40
C ARG A 28 11.90 8.66 -6.65
N ILE A 29 11.04 8.19 -5.74
CA ILE A 29 11.33 6.98 -4.95
C ILE A 29 10.96 5.69 -5.68
N ALA A 30 10.30 5.76 -6.83
CA ALA A 30 9.76 4.58 -7.50
C ALA A 30 10.79 3.46 -7.73
N PRO A 31 12.04 3.73 -8.18
CA PRO A 31 13.04 2.66 -8.34
C PRO A 31 13.37 1.91 -7.04
N ARG A 32 13.27 2.57 -5.89
CA ARG A 32 13.50 1.97 -4.56
C ARG A 32 12.25 1.35 -3.96
N ALA A 33 11.08 1.91 -4.24
CA ALA A 33 9.81 1.40 -3.71
C ALA A 33 9.33 0.15 -4.46
N MET A 34 9.54 0.08 -5.78
CA MET A 34 9.00 -0.97 -6.64
C MET A 34 9.35 -2.40 -6.21
N PRO A 35 10.59 -2.72 -5.78
CA PRO A 35 10.92 -4.05 -5.27
C PRO A 35 10.03 -4.52 -4.10
N HIS A 36 9.47 -3.59 -3.32
CA HIS A 36 8.68 -3.90 -2.13
C HIS A 36 7.16 -3.91 -2.38
N VAL A 37 6.68 -3.27 -3.45
CA VAL A 37 5.25 -3.11 -3.76
C VAL A 37 4.80 -3.89 -4.99
N SER A 38 5.71 -4.18 -5.93
CA SER A 38 5.36 -4.80 -7.21
C SER A 38 4.75 -6.17 -7.01
N GLY A 39 3.66 -6.44 -7.73
CA GLY A 39 2.97 -7.72 -7.70
C GLY A 39 2.20 -8.00 -6.41
N ARG A 40 1.94 -7.01 -5.55
CA ARG A 40 1.18 -7.18 -4.31
C ARG A 40 -0.17 -6.44 -4.39
N PRO A 41 -1.29 -7.05 -3.94
CA PRO A 41 -2.60 -6.40 -3.95
C PRO A 41 -2.68 -5.33 -2.86
N LEU A 42 -2.73 -4.06 -3.28
CA LEU A 42 -2.59 -2.94 -2.35
C LEU A 42 -3.93 -2.53 -1.73
N SER A 43 -3.93 -2.30 -0.41
CA SER A 43 -4.93 -1.41 0.20
C SER A 43 -4.38 0.01 0.19
N ILE A 44 -5.19 1.00 -0.16
CA ILE A 44 -4.71 2.37 -0.36
C ILE A 44 -5.45 3.30 0.59
N ARG A 45 -4.74 4.15 1.34
CA ARG A 45 -5.37 5.23 2.10
C ARG A 45 -5.25 6.55 1.34
N ARG A 46 -6.40 7.12 0.99
CA ARG A 46 -6.49 8.33 0.16
C ARG A 46 -6.92 9.53 0.98
N TYR A 47 -6.34 10.68 0.66
CA TYR A 47 -6.63 12.00 1.23
C TYR A 47 -6.89 13.03 0.12
N PRO A 48 -8.04 12.97 -0.58
CA PRO A 48 -8.34 13.87 -1.69
C PRO A 48 -8.45 15.34 -1.30
N LYS A 49 -8.65 15.64 -0.01
CA LYS A 49 -8.67 17.00 0.55
C LYS A 49 -7.42 17.34 1.39
N GLY A 50 -6.43 16.45 1.43
CA GLY A 50 -5.20 16.62 2.21
C GLY A 50 -5.35 16.09 3.64
N LEU A 51 -4.27 16.16 4.42
CA LEU A 51 -4.23 15.61 5.79
C LEU A 51 -4.99 16.46 6.83
N ALA A 52 -5.44 17.66 6.46
CA ALA A 52 -6.35 18.47 7.28
C ALA A 52 -7.79 17.88 7.35
N ALA A 53 -8.09 16.87 6.54
CA ALA A 53 -9.39 16.23 6.49
C ALA A 53 -9.24 14.70 6.62
N ALA A 54 -10.34 14.03 6.98
CA ALA A 54 -10.37 12.58 7.05
C ALA A 54 -10.03 11.95 5.68
N GLY A 55 -9.13 10.97 5.72
CA GLY A 55 -8.90 10.07 4.59
C GLY A 55 -9.85 8.86 4.63
N PHE A 56 -9.76 8.02 3.62
CA PHE A 56 -10.50 6.75 3.57
C PHE A 56 -9.65 5.63 2.98
N PHE A 57 -9.95 4.40 3.37
CA PHE A 57 -9.36 3.20 2.77
C PHE A 57 -10.11 2.81 1.49
N GLN A 58 -9.35 2.56 0.44
CA GLN A 58 -9.81 2.03 -0.82
C GLN A 58 -9.14 0.68 -1.07
N LYS A 59 -9.95 -0.38 -1.12
CA LYS A 59 -9.52 -1.73 -1.49
C LYS A 59 -9.94 -2.07 -2.91
N ASN A 60 -11.20 -1.80 -3.26
CA ASN A 60 -11.71 -1.97 -4.60
C ASN A 60 -11.09 -0.96 -5.58
N VAL A 61 -10.55 -1.45 -6.70
CA VAL A 61 -10.04 -0.62 -7.80
C VAL A 61 -11.20 0.14 -8.45
N PRO A 62 -11.14 1.49 -8.50
CA PRO A 62 -12.13 2.28 -9.21
C PRO A 62 -12.11 2.01 -10.72
N PRO A 63 -13.27 2.07 -11.42
CA PRO A 63 -13.33 1.85 -12.86
C PRO A 63 -12.42 2.76 -13.68
N HIS A 64 -12.21 4.00 -13.21
CA HIS A 64 -11.40 5.01 -13.91
C HIS A 64 -9.88 4.81 -13.79
N TYR A 65 -9.42 3.80 -13.04
CA TYR A 65 -7.99 3.47 -13.03
C TYR A 65 -7.58 2.96 -14.41
N PRO A 66 -6.38 3.30 -14.90
CA PRO A 66 -5.91 2.83 -16.20
C PRO A 66 -5.89 1.30 -16.27
N GLU A 67 -6.02 0.76 -17.49
CA GLU A 67 -5.97 -0.68 -17.73
C GLU A 67 -4.60 -1.29 -17.39
N SER A 68 -3.53 -0.49 -17.43
CA SER A 68 -2.17 -0.89 -17.04
C SER A 68 -2.04 -1.26 -15.56
N ILE A 69 -2.95 -0.79 -14.70
CA ILE A 69 -3.03 -1.25 -13.31
C ILE A 69 -3.81 -2.57 -13.29
N GLU A 70 -3.10 -3.65 -13.02
CA GLU A 70 -3.66 -4.99 -12.87
C GLU A 70 -4.70 -5.02 -11.74
N ARG A 71 -5.76 -5.81 -11.97
CA ARG A 71 -6.92 -5.96 -11.08
C ARG A 71 -6.99 -7.41 -10.60
N LEU A 72 -6.80 -7.63 -9.30
CA LEU A 72 -6.87 -8.96 -8.69
C LEU A 72 -8.16 -9.12 -7.89
N ALA A 73 -9.04 -10.01 -8.34
CA ALA A 73 -10.23 -10.41 -7.60
C ALA A 73 -9.86 -11.36 -6.45
N VAL A 74 -10.15 -10.97 -5.21
CA VAL A 74 -9.88 -11.76 -4.00
C VAL A 74 -11.19 -12.01 -3.24
N PRO A 75 -11.58 -13.28 -3.00
CA PRO A 75 -12.75 -13.59 -2.18
C PRO A 75 -12.61 -13.06 -0.76
N ARG A 76 -13.67 -12.47 -0.20
CA ARG A 76 -13.64 -11.89 1.16
C ARG A 76 -13.66 -12.93 2.29
N SER A 77 -13.98 -14.18 1.96
CA SER A 77 -13.97 -15.28 2.92
C SER A 77 -13.73 -16.61 2.22
N ARG A 78 -13.32 -17.62 3.00
CA ARG A 78 -13.20 -19.01 2.53
C ARG A 78 -14.55 -19.64 2.16
N ALA A 79 -15.66 -19.11 2.69
CA ALA A 79 -17.00 -19.50 2.26
C ALA A 79 -17.33 -18.89 0.89
N ALA A 80 -16.95 -17.64 0.65
CA ALA A 80 -17.10 -16.97 -0.64
C ALA A 80 -16.26 -17.63 -1.74
N SER A 81 -15.07 -18.17 -1.43
CA SER A 81 -14.24 -18.88 -2.41
C SER A 81 -14.82 -20.23 -2.88
N LYS A 82 -15.85 -20.76 -2.20
CA LYS A 82 -16.53 -22.01 -2.55
C LYS A 82 -17.83 -21.82 -3.34
N LYS A 83 -18.32 -20.59 -3.46
CA LYS A 83 -19.53 -20.30 -4.25
C LYS A 83 -19.13 -20.13 -5.72
N HIS A 84 -19.88 -20.75 -6.62
CA HIS A 84 -19.81 -20.39 -8.05
C HIS A 84 -20.27 -18.93 -8.21
N PRO A 85 -19.61 -18.12 -9.05
CA PRO A 85 -20.04 -16.75 -9.31
C PRO A 85 -21.41 -16.80 -10.01
N SER A 86 -22.49 -16.64 -9.23
CA SER A 86 -23.83 -16.54 -9.77
C SER A 86 -24.03 -15.15 -10.36
N LYS A 87 -24.57 -15.11 -11.59
CA LYS A 87 -25.06 -13.87 -12.22
C LYS A 87 -26.25 -13.36 -11.40
N GLY A 88 -25.99 -12.56 -10.36
CA GLY A 88 -27.03 -11.97 -9.52
C GLY A 88 -26.73 -11.93 -8.02
N GLY A 89 -25.57 -12.40 -7.56
CA GLY A 89 -25.10 -12.08 -6.20
C GLY A 89 -24.88 -10.57 -6.09
N LYS A 90 -25.30 -9.95 -4.97
CA LYS A 90 -24.83 -8.59 -4.63
C LYS A 90 -23.31 -8.56 -4.80
N ASP A 91 -22.78 -7.40 -5.17
CA ASP A 91 -21.37 -7.03 -5.42
C ASP A 91 -20.40 -7.29 -4.22
N SER A 92 -20.71 -8.28 -3.37
CA SER A 92 -20.36 -8.34 -1.95
C SER A 92 -19.55 -9.58 -1.53
N ASP A 93 -19.08 -10.44 -2.43
CA ASP A 93 -18.32 -11.63 -2.03
C ASP A 93 -16.82 -11.55 -2.43
N VAL A 94 -16.46 -10.56 -3.26
CA VAL A 94 -15.12 -10.35 -3.81
C VAL A 94 -14.66 -8.92 -3.54
N THR A 95 -13.35 -8.72 -3.41
CA THR A 95 -12.70 -7.40 -3.44
C THR A 95 -11.67 -7.41 -4.56
N VAL A 96 -11.72 -6.41 -5.44
CA VAL A 96 -10.81 -6.28 -6.58
C VAL A 96 -9.69 -5.32 -6.21
N TYR A 97 -8.49 -5.82 -5.94
CA TYR A 97 -7.35 -5.01 -5.52
C TYR A 97 -6.49 -4.55 -6.70
N PRO A 98 -5.88 -3.34 -6.62
CA PRO A 98 -4.87 -2.92 -7.58
C PRO A 98 -3.56 -3.67 -7.31
N VAL A 99 -2.93 -4.17 -8.37
CA VAL A 99 -1.60 -4.76 -8.35
C VAL A 99 -0.70 -3.93 -9.24
N LEU A 100 0.37 -3.37 -8.68
CA LEU A 100 1.28 -2.52 -9.44
C LEU A 100 2.37 -3.34 -10.11
N ARG A 101 2.67 -3.04 -11.37
CA ARG A 101 3.79 -3.62 -12.13
C ARG A 101 4.84 -2.58 -12.52
N ASP A 102 4.38 -1.39 -12.88
CA ASP A 102 5.25 -0.31 -13.35
C ASP A 102 5.47 0.83 -12.33
N PRO A 103 6.67 1.45 -12.32
CA PRO A 103 7.00 2.59 -11.45
C PRO A 103 6.01 3.76 -11.53
N GLU A 104 5.51 4.07 -12.73
CA GLU A 104 4.60 5.18 -13.00
C GLU A 104 3.26 5.06 -12.27
N HIS A 105 2.86 3.84 -11.88
CA HIS A 105 1.65 3.62 -11.12
C HIS A 105 1.72 4.26 -9.73
N LEU A 106 2.90 4.40 -9.12
CA LEU A 106 3.07 5.07 -7.83
C LEU A 106 2.70 6.56 -7.94
N ALA A 107 3.24 7.24 -8.95
CA ALA A 107 2.92 8.63 -9.24
C ALA A 107 1.44 8.80 -9.61
N TYR A 108 0.86 7.84 -10.34
CA TYR A 108 -0.57 7.83 -10.63
C TYR A 108 -1.41 7.72 -9.35
N LEU A 109 -1.13 6.78 -8.45
CA LEU A 109 -1.85 6.64 -7.19
C LEU A 109 -1.72 7.89 -6.32
N ALA A 110 -0.54 8.49 -6.25
CA ALA A 110 -0.32 9.76 -5.57
C ALA A 110 -1.21 10.88 -6.16
N ASN A 111 -1.36 10.91 -7.50
CA ASN A 111 -2.26 11.85 -8.18
C ASN A 111 -3.75 11.56 -7.87
N GLN A 112 -4.10 10.31 -7.53
CA GLN A 112 -5.41 9.96 -6.97
C GLN A 112 -5.55 10.35 -5.48
N GLY A 113 -4.52 10.97 -4.88
CA GLY A 113 -4.51 11.35 -3.47
C GLY A 113 -4.13 10.22 -2.53
N ALA A 114 -3.53 9.13 -3.02
CA ALA A 114 -2.92 8.13 -2.15
C ALA A 114 -1.74 8.74 -1.39
N ILE A 115 -1.78 8.63 -0.06
CA ILE A 115 -0.67 9.02 0.81
C ILE A 115 -0.02 7.77 1.40
N GLU A 116 -0.84 6.79 1.78
CA GLU A 116 -0.36 5.51 2.34
C GLU A 116 -0.69 4.36 1.38
N LEU A 117 0.31 3.52 1.12
CA LEU A 117 0.18 2.25 0.42
C LEU A 117 0.37 1.12 1.44
N HIS A 118 -0.66 0.32 1.64
CA HIS A 118 -0.66 -0.80 2.58
C HIS A 118 -0.44 -2.08 1.79
N VAL A 119 0.69 -2.72 2.05
CA VAL A 119 1.26 -3.76 1.20
C VAL A 119 1.27 -5.09 1.96
N PRO A 120 0.54 -6.13 1.51
CA PRO A 120 0.52 -7.41 2.21
C PRO A 120 1.86 -8.15 2.13
N THR A 121 2.02 -9.20 2.95
CA THR A 121 3.21 -10.07 2.97
C THR A 121 3.26 -11.09 1.85
N SER A 122 2.17 -11.27 1.10
CA SER A 122 2.11 -12.17 -0.06
C SER A 122 2.05 -11.40 -1.39
N ARG A 123 2.32 -12.10 -2.50
CA ARG A 123 2.16 -11.58 -3.86
C ARG A 123 0.85 -12.07 -4.48
N ALA A 124 0.35 -11.37 -5.49
CA ALA A 124 -0.83 -11.74 -6.25
C ALA A 124 -0.75 -13.14 -6.87
N ALA A 125 0.47 -13.57 -7.26
CA ALA A 125 0.71 -14.89 -7.83
C ALA A 125 0.47 -16.04 -6.82
N ASP A 126 0.65 -15.77 -5.53
CA ASP A 126 0.43 -16.74 -4.46
C ASP A 126 0.10 -16.03 -3.15
N LEU A 127 -1.20 -15.85 -2.89
CA LEU A 127 -1.68 -15.09 -1.72
C LEU A 127 -1.52 -15.86 -0.40
N PHE A 128 -1.44 -17.18 -0.44
CA PHE A 128 -1.48 -18.02 0.75
C PHE A 128 -0.08 -18.37 1.27
N HIS A 129 0.97 -18.10 0.50
CA HIS A 129 2.36 -18.29 0.91
C HIS A 129 3.08 -16.92 0.96
N PRO A 130 3.15 -16.27 2.14
CA PRO A 130 3.84 -15.00 2.27
C PRO A 130 5.33 -15.17 1.96
N ASP A 131 5.90 -14.20 1.24
CA ASP A 131 7.33 -14.19 0.85
C ASP A 131 8.17 -13.28 1.77
N ARG A 132 7.55 -12.74 2.83
CA ARG A 132 8.22 -11.95 3.87
C ARG A 132 7.53 -12.06 5.22
N LEU A 133 8.32 -12.00 6.29
CA LEU A 133 7.86 -11.79 7.66
C LEU A 133 7.97 -10.31 8.01
N VAL A 134 6.97 -9.77 8.71
CA VAL A 134 6.98 -8.39 9.24
C VAL A 134 6.75 -8.49 10.74
N ILE A 135 7.64 -7.88 11.52
CA ILE A 135 7.51 -7.79 12.98
C ILE A 135 7.17 -6.34 13.29
N ASP A 136 5.94 -6.11 13.72
CA ASP A 136 5.48 -4.77 14.11
C ASP A 136 5.84 -4.54 15.59
N LEU A 137 6.66 -3.52 15.84
CA LEU A 137 7.14 -3.18 17.17
C LEU A 137 6.51 -1.87 17.62
N ASP A 138 5.45 -1.96 18.43
CA ASP A 138 4.76 -0.80 18.98
C ASP A 138 5.30 -0.42 20.35
N PRO A 139 6.02 0.72 20.50
CA PRO A 139 6.49 1.15 21.80
C PRO A 139 5.31 1.59 22.69
N PRO A 140 5.33 1.26 23.99
CA PRO A 140 4.49 1.97 24.96
C PRO A 140 4.92 3.45 25.04
N PRO A 141 4.11 4.34 25.63
CA PRO A 141 4.46 5.75 25.81
C PRO A 141 5.87 5.93 26.39
N GLY A 142 6.67 6.78 25.75
CA GLY A 142 8.05 7.05 26.14
C GLY A 142 8.98 7.35 24.95
N PRO A 143 10.31 7.32 25.17
CA PRO A 143 11.28 7.66 24.13
C PRO A 143 11.31 6.62 23.00
N PHE A 144 11.28 7.09 21.74
CA PHE A 144 11.42 6.24 20.54
C PHE A 144 12.72 5.41 20.50
N ALA A 145 13.75 5.84 21.26
CA ALA A 145 14.97 5.06 21.43
C ALA A 145 14.73 3.63 21.97
N ARG A 146 13.61 3.39 22.68
CA ARG A 146 13.24 2.05 23.19
C ARG A 146 12.90 1.09 22.06
N VAL A 147 12.01 1.47 21.13
CA VAL A 147 11.65 0.61 20.00
C VAL A 147 12.84 0.40 19.06
N ARG A 148 13.68 1.42 18.87
CA ARG A 148 14.93 1.27 18.11
C ARG A 148 15.84 0.21 18.71
N ARG A 149 15.98 0.19 20.04
CA ARG A 149 16.75 -0.86 20.75
C ARG A 149 16.10 -2.23 20.58
N ALA A 150 14.77 -2.32 20.68
CA ALA A 150 14.03 -3.57 20.47
C ALA A 150 14.23 -4.11 19.04
N ALA A 151 14.22 -3.25 18.01
CA ALA A 151 14.47 -3.65 16.63
C ALA A 151 15.87 -4.28 16.43
N TYR A 152 16.90 -3.74 17.10
CA TYR A 152 18.25 -4.35 17.06
C TYR A 152 18.30 -5.71 17.78
N ILE A 153 17.61 -5.85 18.91
CA ILE A 153 17.51 -7.13 19.61
C ILE A 153 16.82 -8.18 18.73
N VAL A 154 15.71 -7.80 18.07
CA VAL A 154 15.00 -8.68 17.13
C VAL A 154 15.89 -9.06 15.95
N ARG A 155 16.62 -8.10 15.37
CA ARG A 155 17.57 -8.36 14.28
C ARG A 155 18.62 -9.38 14.71
N ASP A 156 19.22 -9.21 15.87
CA ASP A 156 20.29 -10.08 16.37
C ASP A 156 19.74 -11.49 16.65
N ALA A 157 18.57 -11.60 17.27
CA ALA A 157 17.89 -12.88 17.50
C ALA A 157 17.53 -13.60 16.18
N LEU A 158 17.07 -12.87 15.15
CA LEU A 158 16.82 -13.45 13.83
C LEU A 158 18.12 -13.94 13.17
N ALA A 159 19.22 -13.18 13.33
CA ALA A 159 20.51 -13.54 12.78
C ALA A 159 21.09 -14.81 13.42
N GLU A 160 20.85 -15.06 14.72
CA GLU A 160 21.21 -16.32 15.40
C GLU A 160 20.54 -17.55 14.76
N HIS A 161 19.40 -17.35 14.08
CA HIS A 161 18.70 -18.39 13.32
C HIS A 161 18.99 -18.34 11.80
N GLY A 162 19.99 -17.57 11.37
CA GLY A 162 20.36 -17.44 9.95
C GLY A 162 19.37 -16.62 9.11
N LEU A 163 18.48 -15.85 9.74
CA LEU A 163 17.49 -15.03 9.05
C LEU A 163 17.99 -13.59 8.87
N ALA A 164 18.21 -13.19 7.62
CA ALA A 164 18.50 -11.81 7.28
C ALA A 164 17.26 -10.93 7.54
N SER A 165 17.46 -9.76 8.15
CA SER A 165 16.39 -8.82 8.48
C SER A 165 16.81 -7.36 8.22
N VAL A 166 15.81 -6.52 7.95
CA VAL A 166 15.98 -5.08 7.74
C VAL A 166 14.99 -4.32 8.64
N PRO A 167 15.43 -3.35 9.46
CA PRO A 167 14.55 -2.47 10.21
C PRO A 167 13.97 -1.34 9.34
#